data_AF-A0A411LG34-F1
#
_entry.id   AF-A0A411LG34-F1
#
_cell.length_a   1.000
_cell.length_b   1.000
_cell.length_c   1.000
_cell.angle_alpha   90.00
_cell.angle_beta   90.00
_cell.angle_gamma   90.00
#
_symmetry.space_group_name_H-M   'P 1'
#
loop_
_entity.id
_entity.type
_entity.pdbx_description
1 polymer ?
#
loop_
_entity_poly.entity_id
_entity_poly.type
_entity_poly.pdbx_seq_one_letter_code
_entity_poly.pdbx_strand_id
1 'polypeptide(L)' 'MYATLTQSLRALEVVRDGDVRRAAPLTLREAHARAAIMTHAIGVTLQLAAAVKAAAAGDPAPALAAAAALRLDEVEVQP' A
#
# COMPACT_ATOMS: atom_id res chain seq x y z
N MET A 1 -14.33 -6.27 -15.30
CA MET A 1 -14.72 -5.53 -14.09
C MET A 1 -13.46 -5.35 -13.26
N TYR A 2 -12.98 -4.12 -13.10
CA TYR A 2 -11.78 -3.84 -12.30
C TYR A 2 -12.13 -3.93 -10.81
N ALA A 3 -11.26 -4.55 -10.00
CA ALA A 3 -11.43 -4.59 -8.55
C ALA A 3 -11.32 -3.18 -7.97
N THR A 4 -12.17 -2.85 -7.00
CA THR A 4 -12.02 -1.58 -6.27
C THR A 4 -10.73 -1.59 -5.46
N LEU A 5 -10.19 -0.41 -5.13
CA LEU A 5 -8.98 -0.30 -4.29
C LEU A 5 -9.11 -1.10 -2.98
N THR A 6 -10.27 -1.01 -2.34
CA THR A 6 -10.59 -1.77 -1.12
C THR A 6 -10.54 -3.28 -1.34
N GLN A 7 -11.07 -3.78 -2.47
CA GLN A 7 -11.01 -5.20 -2.81
C GLN A 7 -9.57 -5.68 -3.04
N SER A 8 -8.76 -4.88 -3.74
CA SER A 8 -7.34 -5.18 -3.97
C SER A 8 -6.53 -5.22 -2.67
N LEU A 9 -6.75 -4.26 -1.76
CA LEU A 9 -6.09 -4.25 -0.44
C LEU A 9 -6.52 -5.45 0.40
N ARG A 10 -7.80 -5.82 0.38
CA ARG A 10 -8.30 -7.00 1.10
C ARG A 10 -7.70 -8.29 0.56
N ALA A 11 -7.56 -8.41 -0.76
CA ALA A 11 -6.87 -9.55 -1.36
C ALA A 11 -5.40 -9.63 -0.90
N LEU A 12 -4.72 -8.49 -0.80
CA LEU A 12 -3.34 -8.42 -0.34
C LEU A 12 -3.18 -8.83 1.13
N GLU A 13 -4.14 -8.49 2.00
CA GLU A 13 -4.18 -8.97 3.39
C GLU A 13 -4.29 -10.51 3.46
N VAL A 14 -5.16 -11.10 2.63
CA VAL A 14 -5.32 -12.55 2.57
C VAL A 14 -4.04 -13.24 2.11
N VAL A 15 -3.36 -12.68 1.09
CA VAL A 15 -2.07 -13.19 0.60
C VAL A 15 -1.01 -13.10 1.69
N ARG A 16 -0.85 -11.92 2.33
CA ARG A 16 0.08 -11.69 3.43
C ARG A 16 -0.08 -12.72 4.55
N ASP A 17 -1.32 -12.90 5.03
CA ASP A 17 -1.60 -13.80 6.13
C ASP A 17 -1.44 -15.27 5.70
N GLY A 18 -1.76 -15.57 4.43
CA GLY A 18 -1.55 -16.88 3.83
C GLY A 18 -0.08 -17.26 3.64
N ASP A 19 0.79 -16.30 3.35
CA ASP A 19 2.23 -16.50 3.17
C ASP A 19 2.90 -16.93 4.48
N VAL A 20 2.57 -16.28 5.59
CA VAL A 20 3.13 -16.62 6.90
C VAL A 20 2.55 -17.95 7.42
N ARG A 21 1.22 -18.15 7.33
CA ARG A 21 0.57 -19.36 7.85
C ARG A 21 1.02 -20.65 7.17
N ARG A 22 1.41 -20.59 5.90
CA ARG A 22 1.81 -21.77 5.09
C ARG A 22 3.32 -21.93 4.98
N ALA A 23 4.11 -21.04 5.59
CA ALA A 23 5.55 -21.07 5.46
C ALA A 23 6.15 -22.30 6.16
N ALA A 24 7.00 -23.04 5.44
CA ALA A 24 7.82 -24.08 6.04
C ALA A 24 8.92 -23.43 6.93
N PRO A 25 9.44 -24.13 7.96
CA PRO A 25 10.43 -23.57 8.89
C PRO A 25 11.64 -22.92 8.20
N LEU A 26 12.14 -23.53 7.12
CA LEU A 26 13.30 -23.03 6.36
C LEU A 26 13.01 -21.72 5.59
N THR A 27 11.74 -21.42 5.33
CA THR A 27 11.28 -20.24 4.56
C THR A 27 10.58 -19.19 5.41
N LEU A 28 10.43 -19.42 6.72
CA LEU A 28 9.61 -18.61 7.61
C LEU A 28 10.11 -17.15 7.67
N ARG A 29 11.42 -16.95 7.69
CA ARG A 29 12.03 -15.61 7.69
C ARG A 29 11.67 -14.81 6.43
N GLU A 30 11.72 -15.45 5.26
CA GLU A 30 11.37 -14.81 3.99
C GLU A 30 9.87 -14.52 3.90
N ALA A 31 9.03 -15.44 4.39
CA ALA A 31 7.59 -15.23 4.45
C ALA A 31 7.24 -14.02 5.35
N HIS A 32 7.89 -13.88 6.50
CA HIS A 32 7.74 -12.69 7.35
C HIS A 32 8.23 -11.40 6.66
N ALA A 33 9.36 -11.46 5.95
CA ALA A 33 9.86 -10.30 5.20
C ALA A 33 8.86 -9.86 4.12
N ARG A 34 8.33 -10.80 3.33
CA ARG A 34 7.27 -10.49 2.35
C ARG A 34 6.02 -9.94 3.02
N ALA A 35 5.61 -10.51 4.15
CA ALA A 35 4.45 -10.03 4.87
C ALA A 35 4.62 -8.60 5.43
N ALA A 36 5.83 -8.23 5.86
CA ALA A 36 6.16 -6.88 6.27
C ALA A 36 6.09 -5.89 5.09
N ILE A 37 6.64 -6.27 3.92
CA ILE A 37 6.54 -5.47 2.69
C ILE A 37 5.08 -5.23 2.32
N MET A 38 4.24 -6.28 2.31
CA MET A 38 2.81 -6.16 2.01
C MET A 38 2.08 -5.27 3.02
N THR A 39 2.42 -5.37 4.30
CA THR A 39 1.85 -4.50 5.35
C THR A 39 2.19 -3.04 5.11
N HIS A 40 3.44 -2.76 4.73
CA HIS A 40 3.86 -1.40 4.40
C HIS A 40 3.14 -0.87 3.15
N ALA A 41 3.02 -1.68 2.09
CA ALA A 41 2.29 -1.31 0.88
C ALA A 41 0.81 -1.00 1.15
N ILE A 42 0.15 -1.81 1.99
CA ILE A 42 -1.25 -1.54 2.41
C ILE A 42 -1.33 -0.21 3.17
N GLY A 43 -0.43 0.00 4.14
CA GLY A 43 -0.39 1.22 4.95
C GLY A 43 -0.20 2.48 4.11
N VAL A 44 0.80 2.48 3.24
CA VAL A 44 1.09 3.59 2.30
C VAL A 44 -0.12 3.88 1.41
N THR A 45 -0.77 2.84 0.89
CA THR A 45 -1.94 3.01 0.01
C THR A 45 -3.11 3.65 0.74
N LEU A 46 -3.37 3.25 1.98
CA LEU A 46 -4.44 3.85 2.80
C LEU A 46 -4.13 5.31 3.16
N GLN A 47 -2.87 5.63 3.47
CA GLN A 47 -2.44 7.00 3.72
C GLN A 47 -2.64 7.88 2.48
N LEU A 48 -2.26 7.39 1.30
CA LEU A 48 -2.46 8.10 0.04
C LEU A 48 -3.96 8.30 -0.26
N ALA A 49 -4.78 7.27 -0.08
CA ALA A 49 -6.23 7.38 -0.28
C ALA A 49 -6.87 8.42 0.66
N ALA A 50 -6.43 8.48 1.92
CA ALA A 50 -6.86 9.50 2.87
C ALA A 50 -6.42 10.91 2.45
N ALA A 51 -5.18 11.05 1.98
CA ALA A 51 -4.64 12.32 1.51
C ALA A 51 -5.37 12.84 0.25
N VAL A 52 -5.67 11.97 -0.70
CA VAL A 52 -6.48 12.29 -1.89
C VAL A 52 -7.88 12.74 -1.49
N LYS A 53 -8.49 12.08 -0.50
CA LYS A 53 -9.81 12.48 0.01
C LYS A 53 -9.78 13.87 0.65
N ALA A 54 -8.75 14.21 1.42
CA ALA A 54 -8.57 15.53 2.00
C ALA A 54 -8.39 16.61 0.92
N ALA A 55 -7.58 16.32 -0.11
CA ALA A 55 -7.37 17.22 -1.24
C ALA A 55 -8.65 17.47 -2.02
N ALA A 56 -9.46 16.43 -2.28
CA ALA A 56 -10.76 16.56 -2.90
C ALA A 56 -11.76 17.38 -2.07
N ALA A 57 -11.56 17.45 -0.75
CA ALA A 57 -12.34 18.29 0.16
C ALA A 57 -11.77 19.72 0.31
N GLY A 58 -10.70 20.07 -0.41
CA GLY A 58 -10.11 21.40 -0.44
C GLY A 58 -8.87 21.60 0.45
N ASP A 59 -8.40 20.56 1.15
CA ASP A 59 -7.14 20.60 1.89
C ASP A 59 -6.05 19.79 1.17
N PRO A 60 -5.20 20.43 0.34
CA PRO A 60 -4.16 19.74 -0.41
C PRO A 60 -2.92 19.38 0.42
N ALA A 61 -2.77 19.91 1.65
CA ALA A 61 -1.54 19.74 2.42
C ALA A 61 -1.19 18.26 2.70
N PRO A 62 -2.14 17.38 3.06
CA PRO A 62 -1.86 15.95 3.22
C PRO A 62 -1.38 15.28 1.93
N ALA A 63 -1.91 15.67 0.76
CA ALA A 63 -1.52 15.09 -0.52
C ALA A 63 -0.10 15.50 -0.92
N LEU A 64 0.27 16.76 -0.69
CA LEU A 64 1.63 17.25 -0.93
C LEU A 64 2.65 16.55 -0.02
N ALA A 65 2.31 16.38 1.26
CA ALA A 65 3.16 15.65 2.20
C ALA A 65 3.34 14.18 1.81
N ALA A 66 2.26 13.50 1.37
CA ALA A 66 2.32 12.13 0.90
C ALA A 66 3.16 11.99 -0.39
N ALA A 67 3.03 12.93 -1.33
CA ALA A 67 3.81 12.95 -2.57
C ALA A 67 5.31 13.09 -2.29
N ALA A 68 5.70 13.99 -1.39
CA ALA A 68 7.10 14.18 -1.00
C ALA A 68 7.66 12.94 -0.26
N ALA A 69 6.90 12.37 0.67
CA ALA A 69 7.33 11.18 1.41
C ALA A 69 7.55 9.96 0.51
N LEU A 70 6.78 9.85 -0.57
CA LEU A 70 6.87 8.78 -1.56
C LEU A 70 7.75 9.14 -2.77
N ARG A 71 8.33 10.36 -2.79
CA ARG A 71 9.12 10.89 -3.90
C ARG A 71 8.40 10.77 -5.25
N LEU A 72 7.08 11.01 -5.26
CA LEU A 72 6.26 10.92 -6.47
C LEU A 72 6.57 12.03 -7.48
N ASP A 73 7.25 13.09 -7.04
CA ASP A 73 7.82 14.14 -7.88
C ASP A 73 8.96 13.64 -8.78
N GLU A 74 9.58 12.52 -8.44
CA GLU A 74 10.59 11.85 -9.27
C GLU A 74 9.99 10.82 -10.23
N VAL A 75 8.71 10.50 -10.06
CA VAL A 75 7.97 9.61 -10.95
C VAL A 75 7.44 10.46 -12.10
N GLU A 76 8.04 10.31 -13.27
CA GLU A 76 7.61 10.99 -14.49
C GLU A 76 6.16 10.59 -14.80
N VAL A 77 5.22 11.51 -14.59
CA VAL A 77 3.81 11.28 -14.94
C VAL A 77 3.70 11.49 -16.44
N GLN A 78 3.69 10.40 -17.20
CA GLN A 78 3.29 10.48 -18.61
C GLN A 78 1.81 10.87 -18.68
N PRO A 79 1.47 11.96 -19.40
CA PRO A 79 0.09 12.43 -19.55
C PRO A 79 -0.79 11.48 -20.36
#